data_AF-A0AAT9UYK4-F1
#
_entry.id   AF-A0AAT9UYK4-F1
#
_cell.length_a   1.000
_cell.length_b   1.000
_cell.length_c   1.000
_cell.angle_alpha   90.00
_cell.angle_beta   90.00
_cell.angle_gamma   90.00
#
_symmetry.space_group_name_H-M   'P 1'
#
loop_
_entity.id
_entity.type
_entity.pdbx_description
1 polymer ?
#
loop_
_entity_poly.entity_id
_entity_poly.type
_entity_poly.pdbx_seq_one_letter_code
_entity_poly.pdbx_strand_id
1 'polypeptide(L)' 'DKTEAIANGTDRITYEATVTDQQGNAVNGAKVKWSADTADATLSSTQTISDSNGKSTITLTSLKAGEKVITAQT' A
#
# COMPACT_ATOMS: atom_id res chain seq x y z
N ASP A 1 6.65 -1.59 -10.17
CA ASP A 1 7.20 -1.34 -8.82
C ASP A 1 8.39 -2.23 -8.55
N LYS A 2 9.09 -1.98 -7.44
CA LYS A 2 10.19 -2.83 -6.95
C LYS A 2 9.77 -3.60 -5.70
N THR A 3 10.39 -4.75 -5.46
CA THR A 3 10.11 -5.59 -4.29
C THR A 3 11.15 -5.44 -3.18
N GLU A 4 12.22 -4.68 -3.42
CA GLU A 4 13.32 -4.47 -2.49
C GLU A 4 13.68 -2.99 -2.41
N ALA A 5 14.06 -2.53 -1.21
CA ALA A 5 14.53 -1.18 -0.96
C ALA A 5 15.59 -1.19 0.14
N ILE A 6 16.51 -0.22 0.07
CA ILE A 6 17.47 -0.01 1.15
C ILE A 6 16.70 0.51 2.36
N ALA A 7 16.82 -0.16 3.51
CA ALA A 7 16.17 0.25 4.74
C ALA A 7 16.86 1.47 5.41
N ASN A 8 16.95 2.58 4.67
CA ASN A 8 17.58 3.83 5.08
C ASN A 8 16.56 4.94 5.43
N GLY A 9 15.27 4.60 5.49
CA GLY A 9 14.17 5.54 5.79
C GLY A 9 13.80 6.50 4.65
N THR A 10 14.50 6.46 3.52
CA THR A 10 14.29 7.37 2.37
C THR A 10 13.93 6.62 1.09
N ASP A 11 14.57 5.47 0.88
CA ASP A 11 14.25 4.57 -0.21
C ASP A 11 12.92 3.88 0.07
N ARG A 12 12.04 3.85 -0.94
CA ARG A 12 10.63 3.53 -0.77
C ARG A 12 10.14 2.50 -1.77
N ILE A 13 9.20 1.67 -1.34
CA ILE A 13 8.44 0.78 -2.21
C ILE A 13 7.04 1.36 -2.38
N THR A 14 6.53 1.39 -3.61
CA THR A 14 5.14 1.76 -3.88
C THR A 14 4.31 0.48 -4.00
N TYR A 15 3.11 0.51 -3.44
CA TYR A 15 2.12 -0.55 -3.55
C TYR A 15 0.86 0.02 -4.20
N GLU A 16 0.25 -0.75 -5.10
CA GLU A 16 -1.03 -0.43 -5.73
C GLU A 16 -2.02 -1.56 -5.43
N ALA A 17 -3.16 -1.22 -4.84
CA ALA A 17 -4.32 -2.10 -4.72
C ALA A 17 -5.38 -1.68 -5.75
N THR A 18 -6.00 -2.65 -6.40
CA THR A 18 -7.14 -2.40 -7.30
C THR A 18 -8.41 -2.92 -6.65
N VAL A 19 -9.42 -2.06 -6.51
CA VAL A 19 -10.72 -2.38 -5.93
C VAL A 19 -11.73 -2.59 -7.05
N THR A 20 -12.28 -3.79 -7.12
CA THR A 20 -13.33 -4.16 -8.07
C THR A 20 -14.56 -4.69 -7.34
N ASP A 21 -15.73 -4.50 -7.92
CA ASP A 21 -16.97 -5.14 -7.47
C ASP A 21 -17.02 -6.63 -7.87
N GLN A 22 -18.11 -7.31 -7.52
CA GLN A 22 -18.31 -8.74 -7.86
C GLN A 22 -18.46 -9.00 -9.36
N GLN A 23 -18.77 -7.98 -10.16
CA GLN A 23 -18.85 -8.07 -11.63
C GLN A 23 -17.52 -7.70 -12.31
N GLY A 24 -16.50 -7.32 -11.54
CA GLY A 24 -15.19 -6.91 -12.05
C GLY A 24 -15.09 -5.44 -12.44
N ASN A 25 -16.10 -4.61 -12.13
CA ASN A 25 -16.02 -3.18 -12.40
C ASN A 25 -15.18 -2.48 -11.34
N ALA A 26 -14.36 -1.52 -11.78
CA ALA A 26 -13.58 -0.66 -10.89
C ALA A 26 -14.50 0.16 -9.97
N VAL A 27 -14.18 0.17 -8.66
CA VAL A 27 -14.93 0.95 -7.67
C VAL A 27 -14.18 2.23 -7.37
N ASN A 28 -14.73 3.37 -7.79
CA ASN A 28 -14.24 4.69 -7.39
C ASN A 28 -14.68 5.03 -5.95
N GLY A 29 -13.80 5.67 -5.19
CA GLY A 29 -14.16 6.20 -3.88
C GLY A 29 -14.14 5.17 -2.75
N ALA A 30 -13.67 3.94 -2.99
CA ALA A 30 -13.54 2.92 -1.97
C ALA A 30 -12.42 3.28 -0.99
N LYS A 31 -12.69 3.14 0.31
CA LYS A 31 -11.71 3.35 1.37
C LYS A 31 -10.83 2.12 1.51
N VAL A 32 -9.56 2.22 1.17
CA VAL A 32 -8.57 1.16 1.37
C VAL A 32 -7.78 1.45 2.64
N LYS A 33 -7.88 0.57 3.63
CA LYS A 33 -7.05 0.57 4.85
C LYS A 33 -5.79 -0.23 4.61
N TRP A 34 -4.67 0.32 5.04
CA TRP A 34 -3.35 -0.28 4.90
C TRP A 34 -2.73 -0.54 6.26
N SER A 35 -2.05 -1.68 6.40
CA SER A 35 -1.27 -2.01 7.59
C SER A 35 0.01 -2.73 7.21
N ALA A 36 1.05 -2.51 7.99
CA ALA A 36 2.27 -3.30 7.97
C ALA A 36 2.29 -4.27 9.17
N ASP A 37 2.91 -5.42 8.99
CA ASP A 37 3.11 -6.43 10.03
C ASP A 37 4.11 -6.00 11.12
N THR A 38 5.01 -5.07 10.81
CA THR A 38 6.04 -4.59 11.73
C THR A 38 5.97 -3.08 12.00
N ALA A 39 6.36 -2.66 13.20
CA ALA A 39 6.31 -1.26 13.63
C ALA A 39 7.44 -0.38 13.06
N ASP A 40 8.50 -0.98 12.52
CA ASP A 40 9.62 -0.32 11.84
C ASP A 40 9.34 -0.02 10.36
N ALA A 41 8.16 -0.41 9.86
CA ALA A 41 7.63 -0.04 8.56
C ALA A 41 6.79 1.25 8.68
N THR A 42 7.15 2.26 7.90
CA THR A 42 6.42 3.54 7.85
C THR A 42 5.66 3.63 6.53
N LEU A 43 4.34 3.59 6.60
CA LEU A 43 3.47 3.84 5.47
C LEU A 43 3.21 5.35 5.29
N SER A 44 3.08 5.83 4.05
CA SER A 44 2.75 7.23 3.77
C SER A 44 1.34 7.64 4.23
N SER A 45 0.46 6.67 4.46
CA SER A 45 -0.86 6.85 5.08
C SER A 45 -1.30 5.53 5.72
N THR A 46 -2.35 5.54 6.52
CA THR A 46 -3.02 4.31 6.99
C THR A 46 -4.31 4.03 6.21
N GLN A 47 -4.77 5.00 5.41
CA GLN A 47 -5.94 4.89 4.57
C GLN A 47 -5.77 5.71 3.28
N THR A 48 -6.27 5.18 2.18
CA THR A 48 -6.33 5.83 0.88
C THR A 48 -7.72 5.64 0.27
N ILE A 49 -8.02 6.41 -0.76
CA ILE A 49 -9.27 6.30 -1.52
C ILE A 49 -8.91 5.78 -2.92
N SER A 50 -9.71 4.88 -3.48
CA SER A 50 -9.52 4.41 -4.85
C SER A 50 -9.94 5.46 -5.89
N ASP A 51 -9.19 5.55 -6.98
CA ASP A 51 -9.46 6.45 -8.10
C ASP A 51 -10.56 5.93 -9.05
N SER A 52 -10.79 6.60 -10.18
CA SER A 52 -11.80 6.18 -11.18
C SER A 52 -11.55 4.82 -11.81
N ASN A 53 -10.32 4.30 -11.70
CA ASN A 53 -9.93 2.98 -12.16
C ASN A 53 -9.91 1.96 -11.01
N GLY A 54 -10.42 2.33 -9.82
CA GLY A 54 -10.40 1.47 -8.64
C GLY A 54 -9.01 1.35 -8.02
N LYS A 55 -8.01 2.11 -8.47
CA LYS A 55 -6.63 2.00 -8.01
C LYS A 55 -6.40 2.84 -6.77
N SER A 56 -5.68 2.29 -5.80
CA SER A 56 -5.28 2.99 -4.60
C SER A 56 -3.81 2.70 -4.30
N THR A 57 -3.02 3.75 -4.11
CA THR A 57 -1.56 3.65 -4.02
C THR A 57 -1.04 4.10 -2.67
N ILE A 58 -0.02 3.41 -2.15
CA ILE A 58 0.69 3.81 -0.93
C ILE A 58 2.18 3.60 -1.07
N THR A 59 2.98 4.28 -0.24
CA THR A 59 4.42 4.03 -0.17
C THR A 59 4.83 3.55 1.20
N LEU A 60 5.87 2.72 1.23
CA LEU A 60 6.48 2.14 2.42
C LEU A 60 7.95 2.53 2.46
N THR A 61 8.41 3.02 3.61
CA THR A 61 9.85 3.13 3.96
C THR A 61 10.13 2.34 5.24
N SER A 62 11.40 2.00 5.47
CA SER A 62 11.83 1.40 6.74
C SER A 62 13.26 1.79 7.09
N LEU A 63 13.57 1.78 8.38
CA LEU A 63 14.93 1.98 8.93
C LEU A 63 15.62 0.66 9.28
N LYS A 64 14.92 -0.48 9.12
CA LYS A 64 15.45 -1.79 9.47
C LYS A 64 15.18 -2.79 8.36
N ALA A 65 16.25 -3.48 7.97
CA ALA A 65 16.18 -4.53 6.96
C ALA A 65 15.39 -5.74 7.48
N GLY A 66 14.73 -6.42 6.56
CA GLY A 66 13.95 -7.61 6.83
C GLY A 66 12.73 -7.67 5.91
N GLU A 67 12.10 -8.84 5.87
CA GLU A 67 10.83 -9.01 5.19
C GLU A 67 9.76 -8.15 5.87
N LYS A 68 8.87 -7.58 5.06
CA LYS A 68 7.73 -6.75 5.47
C LYS A 68 6.50 -7.21 4.72
N VAL A 69 5.41 -7.43 5.46
CA VAL A 69 4.13 -7.82 4.90
C VAL A 69 3.16 -6.64 4.99
N ILE A 70 2.70 -6.18 3.83
CA ILE A 70 1.70 -5.12 3.72
C ILE A 70 0.34 -5.73 3.40
N THR A 71 -0.66 -5.34 4.18
CA THR A 71 -2.06 -5.77 4.00
C THR A 71 -2.92 -4.58 3.59
N ALA A 72 -3.79 -4.80 2.60
CA ALA A 72 -4.79 -3.84 2.13
C ALA A 72 -6.20 -4.42 2.33
N GLN A 73 -7.13 -3.63 2.87
CA GLN A 73 -8.52 -4.04 3.12
C GLN A 73 -9.50 -2.90 2.82
N THR A 74 -10.61 -3.21 2.16
CA THR A 74 -11.70 -2.26 1.86
C THR A 74 -12.88 -2.41 2.80
#